data_AF-A0A6J5VY98-F1
#
_entry.id   AF-A0A6J5VY98-F1
#
_cell.length_a   1.000
_cell.length_b   1.000
_cell.length_c   1.000
_cell.angle_alpha   90.00
_cell.angle_beta   90.00
_cell.angle_gamma   90.00
#
_symmetry.space_group_name_H-M   'P 1'
#
loop_
_entity.id
_entity.type
_entity.pdbx_description
1 polymer ?
#
loop_
_entity_poly.entity_id
_entity_poly.type
_entity_poly.pdbx_seq_one_letter_code
_entity_poly.pdbx_strand_id
1 'polypeptide(L)'
;MIDLMFQSHAVLALQEVAEAYLVGLFKDTNSYAIHAKRVTIMPKDIQLSRRILEAIGIQSLVVEAMEELWVWVHRERERERERD
;
A
#
# COMPACT_ATOMS: atom_id res chain seq x y z
N MET A 1 26.30 -10.51 -13.73
CA MET A 1 25.01 -9.82 -13.81
C MET A 1 23.97 -10.84 -13.38
N ILE A 2 23.35 -10.65 -12.22
CA ILE A 2 22.36 -11.60 -11.67
C ILE A 2 21.05 -11.32 -12.39
N ASP A 3 20.51 -12.31 -13.10
CA ASP A 3 19.23 -12.20 -13.79
C ASP A 3 18.13 -12.80 -12.91
N LEU A 4 17.38 -11.92 -12.23
CA LEU A 4 16.28 -12.29 -11.35
C LEU A 4 14.98 -12.27 -12.15
N MET A 5 14.45 -13.46 -12.44
CA MET A 5 13.15 -13.62 -13.10
C MET A 5 12.05 -13.71 -12.04
N PHE A 6 11.27 -12.63 -11.92
CA PHE A 6 10.08 -12.62 -11.07
C PHE A 6 8.87 -13.15 -11.82
N GLN A 7 8.01 -13.87 -11.11
CA GLN A 7 6.68 -14.21 -11.63
C GLN A 7 5.90 -12.91 -11.89
N SER A 8 5.20 -12.82 -13.02
CA SER A 8 4.40 -11.62 -13.38
C SER A 8 3.42 -11.23 -12.27
N HIS A 9 2.76 -12.22 -11.67
CA HIS A 9 1.84 -12.03 -10.54
C HIS A 9 2.51 -11.47 -9.28
N ALA A 10 3.79 -11.78 -9.05
CA ALA A 10 4.52 -11.22 -7.91
C ALA A 10 4.80 -9.72 -8.10
N VAL A 11 5.08 -9.31 -9.34
CA VAL A 11 5.28 -7.89 -9.67
C VAL A 11 3.97 -7.12 -9.55
N LEU A 12 2.85 -7.71 -10.01
CA LEU A 12 1.53 -7.10 -9.89
C LEU A 12 1.13 -6.88 -8.42
N ALA A 13 1.30 -7.91 -7.59
CA ALA A 13 0.99 -7.79 -6.16
C ALA A 13 1.84 -6.70 -5.46
N LEU A 14 3.11 -6.55 -5.84
CA LEU A 14 3.97 -5.48 -5.33
C LEU A 14 3.49 -4.09 -5.77
N GLN A 15 2.99 -3.96 -7.00
CA GLN A 15 2.41 -2.70 -7.49
C GLN A 15 1.15 -2.34 -6.72
N GLU A 16 0.22 -3.28 -6.55
CA GLU A 16 -1.03 -3.06 -5.82
C GLU A 16 -0.76 -2.64 -4.37
N VAL A 17 0.18 -3.31 -3.69
CA VAL A 17 0.61 -2.94 -2.34
C VAL A 17 1.25 -1.55 -2.30
N ALA A 18 2.12 -1.23 -3.26
CA ALA A 18 2.76 0.07 -3.32
C ALA A 18 1.76 1.20 -3.56
N GLU A 19 0.79 1.00 -4.45
CA GLU A 19 -0.28 1.95 -4.71
C GLU A 19 -1.15 2.18 -3.48
N ALA A 20 -1.61 1.11 -2.83
CA ALA A 20 -2.42 1.21 -1.61
C ALA A 20 -1.67 1.99 -0.50
N TYR A 21 -0.38 1.70 -0.30
CA TYR A 21 0.45 2.42 0.65
C TYR A 21 0.57 3.91 0.31
N LEU A 22 0.88 4.23 -0.94
CA LEU A 22 1.07 5.62 -1.37
C LEU A 22 -0.24 6.41 -1.31
N VAL A 23 -1.37 5.82 -1.68
CA VAL A 23 -2.69 6.46 -1.59
C VAL A 23 -3.03 6.79 -0.14
N GLY A 24 -2.83 5.84 0.79
CA GLY A 24 -3.03 6.07 2.23
C GLY A 24 -2.13 7.19 2.76
N LEU A 25 -0.83 7.11 2.47
CA LEU A 25 0.15 8.12 2.86
C LEU A 25 -0.22 9.51 2.33
N PHE A 26 -0.62 9.63 1.06
CA PHE A 26 -0.96 10.92 0.48
C PHE A 26 -2.27 11.50 1.04
N LYS A 27 -3.23 10.66 1.42
CA LYS A 27 -4.47 11.10 2.10
C LYS A 27 -4.17 11.76 3.46
N ASP A 28 -3.28 11.16 4.25
CA ASP A 28 -2.88 11.70 5.55
C ASP A 28 -2.08 12.98 5.39
N THR A 29 -1.11 13.00 4.48
CA THR A 29 -0.27 14.18 4.22
C THR A 29 -1.06 15.37 3.68
N ASN A 30 -2.08 15.12 2.86
CA ASN A 30 -3.02 16.15 2.43
C ASN A 30 -3.77 16.76 3.63
N SER A 31 -4.23 15.92 4.56
CA SER A 31 -4.91 16.37 5.78
C SER A 31 -3.99 17.25 6.65
N TYR A 32 -2.69 16.91 6.77
CA TYR A 32 -1.72 17.74 7.48
C TYR A 32 -1.44 19.08 6.78
N ALA A 33 -1.38 19.09 5.44
CA ALA A 33 -1.24 20.32 4.67
C ALA A 33 -2.45 21.26 4.90
N ILE A 34 -3.68 20.71 4.83
CA ILE A 34 -4.93 21.45 5.08
C ILE A 34 -4.99 21.96 6.52
N HIS A 35 -4.60 21.13 7.50
CA HIS A 35 -4.52 21.53 8.91
C HIS A 35 -3.57 22.72 9.11
N ALA A 36 -2.48 22.76 8.35
CA ALA A 36 -1.52 23.87 8.32
C ALA A 36 -1.93 25.02 7.37
N LYS A 37 -3.19 25.08 6.92
CA LYS A 37 -3.75 26.09 6.01
C LYS A 37 -3.02 26.19 4.66
N ARG A 38 -2.52 25.08 4.13
CA ARG A 38 -1.88 24.97 2.81
C ARG A 38 -2.64 24.00 1.92
N VAL A 39 -2.57 24.23 0.62
CA VAL A 39 -3.09 23.30 -0.41
C VAL A 39 -1.97 22.47 -1.07
N THR A 40 -0.71 22.85 -0.85
CA THR A 40 0.47 22.16 -1.36
C THR A 40 1.06 21.26 -0.27
N ILE A 41 1.15 19.97 -0.57
CA ILE A 41 1.86 18.97 0.25
C ILE A 41 3.36 19.28 0.22
N MET A 42 4.00 19.24 1.37
CA MET A 42 5.44 19.48 1.53
C MET A 42 6.11 18.27 2.19
N PRO A 43 7.44 18.10 2.04
CA PRO A 43 8.17 16.99 2.66
C PRO A 43 7.95 16.84 4.17
N LYS A 44 7.72 17.95 4.89
CA LYS A 44 7.40 17.94 6.33
C LYS A 44 6.08 17.23 6.66
N ASP A 45 5.10 17.26 5.76
CA ASP A 45 3.80 16.60 5.95
C ASP A 45 3.98 15.07 5.85
N ILE A 46 4.78 14.62 4.88
CA ILE A 46 5.18 13.21 4.72
C ILE A 46 5.98 12.71 5.92
N GLN A 47 6.96 13.51 6.37
CA GLN A 47 7.76 13.17 7.55
C GLN A 47 6.89 13.06 8.81
N LEU A 48 5.91 13.94 8.97
CA LEU A 48 4.96 13.89 10.08
C LEU A 48 4.10 12.62 10.02
N SER A 49 3.54 12.30 8.85
CA SER A 49 2.77 11.07 8.64
C SER A 49 3.56 9.83 9.06
N ARG A 50 4.80 9.71 8.59
CA ARG A 50 5.69 8.59 8.93
C ARG A 50 5.98 8.50 10.43
N ARG A 51 6.28 9.63 11.07
CA ARG A 51 6.54 9.68 12.52
C ARG A 51 5.32 9.27 13.33
N ILE A 52 4.13 9.67 12.92
CA ILE A 52 2.88 9.30 13.57
C ILE A 52 2.67 7.79 13.41
N LEU A 53 2.79 7.25 12.20
CA LEU A 53 2.67 5.82 11.92
C LEU A 53 3.65 4.97 12.75
N GLU A 54 4.91 5.41 12.85
CA GLU A 54 5.92 4.78 13.70
C GLU A 54 5.57 4.86 15.19
N ALA A 55 5.06 6.00 15.67
CA ALA A 55 4.74 6.22 17.08
C ALA A 55 3.52 5.43 17.57
N ILE A 56 2.49 5.27 16.72
CA ILE A 56 1.25 4.58 17.08
C ILE A 56 1.32 3.05 16.88
N GLY A 57 2.43 2.54 16.31
CA GLY A 57 2.62 1.11 16.11
C GLY A 57 1.59 0.45 15.19
N ILE A 58 0.81 1.25 14.45
CA ILE A 58 -0.15 0.74 13.47
C ILE A 58 0.68 0.21 12.31
N GLN A 59 0.70 -1.12 12.17
CA GLN A 59 1.07 -1.74 10.92
C GLN A 59 0.11 -1.20 9.86
N SER A 60 0.69 -0.46 8.93
CA SER A 60 0.05 0.20 7.80
C SER A 60 -1.14 -0.60 7.26
N LEU A 61 -2.19 0.10 6.81
CA LEU A 61 -3.32 -0.38 5.98
C LEU A 61 -2.94 -1.45 4.93
N VAL A 62 -1.67 -1.51 4.54
CA VAL A 62 -1.07 -2.59 3.75
C VAL A 62 -1.32 -3.98 4.31
N VAL A 63 -1.33 -4.22 5.63
CA VAL A 63 -1.60 -5.58 6.17
C VAL A 63 -3.05 -5.98 5.94
N GLU A 64 -4.00 -5.09 6.22
CA GLU A 64 -5.43 -5.35 5.98
C GLU A 64 -5.73 -5.49 4.47
N ALA A 65 -5.18 -4.61 3.64
CA ALA A 65 -5.32 -4.70 2.19
C ALA A 65 -4.64 -5.96 1.62
N MET A 66 -3.49 -6.38 2.18
CA MET A 66 -2.84 -7.63 1.81
C MET A 66 -3.65 -8.86 2.24
N GLU A 67 -4.34 -8.83 3.39
CA GLU A 67 -5.23 -9.91 3.78
C GLU A 67 -6.41 -10.03 2.80
N GLU A 68 -7.05 -8.92 2.42
CA GLU A 68 -8.12 -8.93 1.42
C GLU A 68 -7.63 -9.38 0.04
N LEU A 69 -6.47 -8.89 -0.40
CA LEU A 69 -5.86 -9.27 -1.66
C LEU A 69 -5.44 -10.74 -1.66
N TRP A 70 -4.86 -11.24 -0.57
CA TRP A 70 -4.47 -12.63 -0.42
C TRP A 70 -5.69 -13.56 -0.44
N VAL A 71 -6.77 -13.17 0.26
CA VAL A 71 -8.05 -13.88 0.21
C VAL A 71 -8.63 -13.87 -1.20
N TRP A 72 -8.55 -12.75 -1.92
CA TRP A 72 -9.01 -12.65 -3.31
C TRP A 72 -8.19 -13.54 -4.25
N VAL A 73 -6.85 -13.48 -4.18
CA VAL A 73 -5.94 -14.30 -4.98
C VAL A 73 -6.12 -15.79 -4.69
N HIS A 74 -6.28 -16.19 -3.42
CA HIS A 74 -6.58 -17.58 -3.08
C HIS A 74 -7.91 -18.01 -3.67
N ARG A 75 -8.94 -17.16 -3.57
CA ARG A 75 -10.28 -17.45 -4.10
C ARG A 75 -10.29 -17.54 -5.63
N GLU A 76 -9.52 -16.73 -6.33
CA GLU A 76 -9.43 -16.78 -7.80
C GLU A 76 -8.68 -18.03 -8.29
N ARG A 77 -7.65 -18.47 -7.57
CA ARG A 77 -6.97 -19.75 -7.85
C ARG A 77 -7.86 -20.97 -7.70
N GLU A 78 -8.73 -20.99 -6.68
CA GLU A 78 -9.70 -22.09 -6.54
C GLU A 78 -10.70 -22.10 -7.70
N ARG A 79 -11.15 -20.92 -8.16
CA ARG A 79 -12.05 -20.82 -9.32
C ARG A 79 -11.39 -21.26 -10.62
N GLU A 80 -10.10 -21.02 -10.81
CA GLU A 80 -9.37 -21.51 -11.99
C GLU A 80 -9.25 -23.04 -11.98
N ARG A 81 -8.99 -23.65 -10.82
CA ARG A 81 -8.93 -25.11 -10.67
C ARG A 81 -10.28 -25.81 -10.81
N GLU A 82 -11.38 -25.13 -10.51
CA GLU A 82 -12.75 -25.63 -10.74
C GLU A 82 -13.20 -25.48 -12.21
N ARG A 83 -12.48 -24.67 -13.01
CA ARG A 83 -12.75 -24.46 -14.44
C ARG A 83 -11.99 -25.43 -15.34
N ASP A 84 -10.99 -26.14 -14.82
CA ASP A 84 -10.20 -27.19 -15.48
C ASP A 84 -10.73 -28.60 -15.15
#